data_AF-A0A7D5QBL7-F1
#
_entry.id   AF-A0A7D5QBL7-F1
#
_cell.length_a   1.000
_cell.length_b   1.000
_cell.length_c   1.000
_cell.angle_alpha   90.00
_cell.angle_beta   90.00
_cell.angle_gamma   90.00
#
_symmetry.space_group_name_H-M   'P 1'
#
loop_
_entity.id
_entity.type
_entity.pdbx_description
1 polymer ?
#
loop_
_entity_poly.entity_id
_entity_poly.type
_entity_poly.pdbx_seq_one_letter_code
_entity_poly.pdbx_strand_id
1 'polypeptide(L)'
;MLAYSRRYARVAVVEFGFDANLDRNVEWRVSRRAKRRAAAVRHPTVPGAEVGVPLDWTAARREHGSALSRSRFDDLDACEVVCSRRAVDAYDEAEWRRTIRHELIHLEQFQRFGTTGHGAWFRERAEAVDADHRCPAFHRGRYLLRCRDCGDVLFDRCRECETTRLAELPPSEQARRVESTACCGAYYELEDTRSG
;
A
#
# COMPACT_ATOMS: atom_id res chain seq x y z
N MET A 1 4.52 -6.47 18.40
CA MET A 1 3.98 -6.14 17.07
C MET A 1 3.64 -7.36 16.23
N LEU A 2 4.56 -8.06 15.55
CA LEU A 2 4.18 -9.16 14.64
C LEU A 2 3.32 -10.24 15.30
N ALA A 3 3.68 -10.64 16.53
CA ALA A 3 2.88 -11.58 17.31
C ALA A 3 1.46 -11.04 17.58
N TYR A 4 1.34 -9.75 17.93
CA TYR A 4 0.05 -9.09 18.11
C TYR A 4 -0.74 -9.05 16.79
N SER A 5 -0.14 -8.57 15.70
CA SER A 5 -0.81 -8.45 14.39
C SER A 5 -1.29 -9.80 13.88
N ARG A 6 -0.47 -10.86 14.00
CA ARG A 6 -0.85 -12.23 13.63
C ARG A 6 -1.99 -12.76 14.50
N ARG A 7 -1.91 -12.54 15.82
CA ARG A 7 -2.97 -12.96 16.75
C ARG A 7 -4.28 -12.26 16.44
N TYR A 8 -4.23 -10.94 16.28
CA TYR A 8 -5.40 -10.15 15.93
C TYR A 8 -5.96 -10.55 14.56
N ALA A 9 -5.12 -10.79 13.56
CA ALA A 9 -5.57 -11.26 12.25
C ALA A 9 -6.36 -12.57 12.33
N ARG A 10 -5.90 -13.55 13.14
CA ARG A 10 -6.64 -14.80 13.36
C ARG A 10 -8.01 -14.56 14.00
N VAL A 11 -8.10 -13.65 14.97
CA VAL A 11 -9.38 -13.25 15.58
C VAL A 11 -10.28 -12.58 14.55
N ALA A 12 -9.74 -11.61 13.80
CA ALA A 12 -10.49 -10.84 12.83
C ALA A 12 -11.04 -11.70 11.68
N VAL A 13 -10.28 -12.70 11.21
CA VAL A 13 -10.76 -13.63 10.19
C VAL A 13 -12.07 -14.30 10.60
N VAL A 14 -12.17 -14.73 11.86
CA VAL A 14 -13.37 -15.37 12.39
C VAL A 14 -14.46 -14.34 12.69
N GLU A 15 -14.11 -13.27 13.41
CA GLU A 15 -15.06 -12.25 13.88
C GLU A 15 -15.77 -11.52 12.72
N PHE A 16 -15.04 -11.22 11.64
CA PHE A 16 -15.54 -10.47 10.49
C PHE A 16 -15.78 -11.35 9.25
N GLY A 17 -15.67 -12.68 9.39
CA GLY A 17 -15.95 -13.66 8.34
C GLY A 17 -15.11 -13.46 7.07
N PHE A 18 -13.79 -13.29 7.20
CA PHE A 18 -12.90 -13.22 6.03
C PHE A 18 -12.73 -14.59 5.37
N ASP A 19 -12.84 -14.64 4.05
CA ASP A 19 -12.41 -15.78 3.23
C ASP A 19 -10.91 -15.71 2.95
N ALA A 20 -10.11 -15.58 4.01
CA ALA A 20 -8.66 -15.46 3.95
C ALA A 20 -7.99 -16.55 4.79
N ASN A 21 -7.17 -17.37 4.14
CA ASN A 21 -6.37 -18.40 4.79
C ASN A 21 -4.99 -17.84 5.17
N LEU A 22 -4.77 -17.57 6.46
CA LEU A 22 -3.51 -17.02 6.98
C LEU A 22 -2.33 -18.00 6.94
N ASP A 23 -2.60 -19.29 6.74
CA ASP A 23 -1.58 -20.34 6.69
C ASP A 23 -1.24 -20.73 5.23
N ARG A 24 -1.95 -20.19 4.24
CA ARG A 24 -1.67 -20.37 2.79
C ARG A 24 -0.56 -19.42 2.33
N ASN A 25 0.68 -19.81 2.58
CA ASN A 25 1.89 -19.17 2.05
C ASN A 25 1.98 -17.65 2.35
N VAL A 26 1.52 -17.27 3.55
CA VAL A 26 1.52 -15.88 4.03
C VAL A 26 2.65 -15.65 5.01
N GLU A 27 3.63 -14.84 4.62
CA GLU A 27 4.68 -14.38 5.51
C GLU A 27 4.33 -13.02 6.14
N TRP A 28 4.77 -12.78 7.37
CA TRP A 28 4.61 -11.47 8.01
C TRP A 28 5.95 -10.85 8.34
N ARG A 29 6.15 -9.59 7.97
CA ARG A 29 7.41 -8.87 8.16
C ARG A 29 7.18 -7.48 8.75
N VAL A 30 8.22 -6.96 9.42
CA VAL A 30 8.27 -5.54 9.83
C VAL A 30 9.23 -4.80 8.93
N SER A 31 8.80 -3.65 8.40
CA SER A 31 9.70 -2.71 7.74
C SER A 31 10.06 -1.56 8.67
N ARG A 32 11.36 -1.31 8.82
CA ARG A 32 11.90 -0.09 9.44
C ARG A 32 12.06 1.07 8.46
N ARG A 33 11.87 0.82 7.16
CA ARG A 33 11.97 1.87 6.13
C ARG A 33 10.82 2.86 6.28
N ALA A 34 11.05 4.12 5.94
CA ALA A 34 9.98 5.11 5.84
C ALA A 34 8.90 4.65 4.85
N LYS A 35 7.62 4.71 5.25
CA LYS A 35 6.45 4.30 4.47
C LYS A 35 5.33 5.32 4.65
N ARG A 36 4.55 5.53 3.59
CA ARG A 36 3.25 6.25 3.64
C ARG A 36 2.08 5.34 4.03
N ARG A 37 2.26 4.02 3.95
CA ARG A 37 1.25 3.04 4.31
C ARG A 37 1.63 2.36 5.62
N ALA A 38 0.65 2.19 6.49
CA ALA A 38 0.83 1.60 7.80
C ALA A 38 1.14 0.09 7.72
N ALA A 39 0.57 -0.58 6.73
CA ALA A 39 0.98 -1.90 6.31
C ALA A 39 0.82 -2.03 4.77
N ALA A 40 1.15 -3.20 4.23
CA ALA A 40 0.85 -3.55 2.85
C ALA A 40 0.93 -5.07 2.66
N VAL A 41 -0.04 -5.65 1.96
CA VAL A 41 0.11 -6.96 1.32
C VAL A 41 0.96 -6.81 0.06
N ARG A 42 1.96 -7.67 -0.08
CA ARG A 42 2.76 -7.80 -1.29
C ARG A 42 2.60 -9.20 -1.82
N HIS A 43 2.43 -9.33 -3.12
CA HIS A 43 2.16 -10.59 -3.78
C HIS A 43 2.75 -10.55 -5.20
N PRO A 44 2.92 -11.69 -5.88
CA PRO A 44 3.23 -11.71 -7.30
C PRO A 44 2.09 -11.08 -8.12
N THR A 45 2.43 -10.48 -9.25
CA THR A 45 1.44 -10.03 -10.24
C THR A 45 1.08 -11.22 -11.13
N VAL A 46 -0.04 -11.87 -10.83
CA VAL A 46 -0.55 -12.97 -11.66
C VAL A 46 -1.07 -12.40 -12.99
N PRO A 47 -0.57 -12.86 -14.16
CA PRO A 47 -1.06 -12.38 -15.44
C PRO A 47 -2.56 -12.62 -15.62
N GLY A 48 -3.28 -11.65 -16.18
CA GLY A 48 -4.72 -11.76 -16.45
C GLY A 48 -5.64 -11.71 -15.23
N ALA A 49 -5.10 -11.62 -14.01
CA ALA A 49 -5.90 -11.54 -12.79
C ALA A 49 -6.63 -10.19 -12.66
N GLU A 50 -7.92 -10.24 -12.31
CA GLU A 50 -8.78 -9.07 -12.14
C GLU A 50 -9.64 -9.19 -10.87
N VAL A 51 -9.74 -8.11 -10.08
CA VAL A 51 -10.59 -8.08 -8.89
C VAL A 51 -12.05 -8.25 -9.31
N GLY A 52 -12.72 -9.25 -8.74
CA GLY A 52 -14.11 -9.59 -9.04
C GLY A 52 -14.26 -10.82 -9.95
N VAL A 53 -13.18 -11.28 -10.58
CA VAL A 53 -13.14 -12.51 -11.39
C VAL A 53 -12.37 -13.58 -10.62
N PRO A 54 -13.03 -14.62 -10.06
CA PRO A 54 -12.34 -15.67 -9.31
C PRO A 54 -11.24 -16.34 -10.14
N LEU A 55 -10.06 -16.47 -9.56
CA LEU A 55 -8.91 -17.09 -10.22
C LEU A 55 -8.90 -18.61 -9.97
N ASP A 56 -8.83 -19.39 -11.04
CA ASP A 56 -8.44 -20.80 -10.95
C ASP A 56 -6.91 -20.91 -10.78
N TRP A 57 -6.47 -21.09 -9.54
CA TRP A 57 -5.05 -21.26 -9.21
C TRP A 57 -4.41 -22.47 -9.89
N THR A 58 -5.16 -23.54 -10.13
CA THR A 58 -4.63 -24.74 -10.77
C THR A 58 -4.35 -24.45 -12.23
N ALA A 59 -5.29 -23.79 -12.92
CA ALA A 59 -5.10 -23.37 -14.30
C ALA A 59 -3.93 -22.36 -14.42
N ALA A 60 -3.90 -21.33 -13.56
CA ALA A 60 -2.84 -20.33 -13.57
C ALA A 60 -1.44 -20.93 -13.37
N ARG A 61 -1.31 -21.93 -12.48
CA ARG A 61 -0.04 -22.66 -12.28
C ARG A 61 0.35 -23.52 -13.48
N ARG A 62 -0.61 -24.13 -14.18
CA ARG A 62 -0.32 -24.88 -15.42
C ARG A 62 0.17 -23.95 -16.52
N GLU A 63 -0.40 -22.76 -16.62
CA GLU A 63 -0.08 -21.80 -17.67
C GLU A 63 1.24 -21.06 -17.41
N HIS A 64 1.47 -20.59 -16.18
CA HIS A 64 2.58 -19.70 -15.87
C HIS A 64 3.68 -20.35 -15.01
N GLY A 65 3.46 -21.59 -14.58
CA GLY A 65 4.32 -22.27 -13.61
C GLY A 65 4.05 -21.80 -12.18
N SER A 66 4.73 -22.45 -11.22
CA SER A 66 4.62 -22.09 -9.82
C SER A 66 5.34 -20.80 -9.46
N ALA A 67 6.33 -20.35 -10.23
CA ALA A 67 7.08 -19.12 -9.96
C ALA A 67 7.18 -18.28 -11.23
N LEU A 68 6.84 -17.00 -11.12
CA LEU A 68 6.96 -16.07 -12.24
C LEU A 68 8.40 -15.55 -12.33
N SER A 69 8.99 -15.57 -13.53
CA SER A 69 10.40 -15.24 -13.77
C SER A 69 10.87 -13.86 -13.30
N ARG A 70 9.94 -12.90 -13.15
CA ARG A 70 10.21 -11.53 -12.66
C ARG A 70 9.64 -11.27 -11.27
N SER A 71 9.07 -12.29 -10.63
CA SER A 71 8.61 -12.22 -9.26
C SER A 71 9.77 -12.45 -8.31
N ARG A 72 9.73 -11.77 -7.17
CA ARG A 72 10.62 -12.03 -6.03
C ARG A 72 10.09 -13.14 -5.11
N PHE A 73 8.94 -13.71 -5.44
CA PHE A 73 8.26 -14.75 -4.70
C PHE A 73 8.51 -16.08 -5.40
N ASP A 74 8.87 -17.09 -4.62
CA ASP A 74 9.17 -18.45 -5.10
C ASP A 74 7.90 -19.24 -5.46
N ASP A 75 6.72 -18.69 -5.17
CA ASP A 75 5.43 -19.28 -5.47
C ASP A 75 4.41 -18.20 -5.93
N LEU A 76 3.51 -18.58 -6.85
CA LEU A 76 2.43 -17.79 -7.41
C LEU A 76 1.36 -17.41 -6.38
N ASP A 77 1.17 -18.18 -5.31
CA ASP A 77 0.25 -17.83 -4.22
C ASP A 77 0.95 -17.37 -2.93
N ALA A 78 2.27 -17.16 -2.96
CA ALA A 78 3.00 -16.58 -1.85
C ALA A 78 2.67 -15.08 -1.69
N CYS A 79 2.49 -14.63 -0.46
CA CYS A 79 2.36 -13.20 -0.17
C CYS A 79 3.01 -12.82 1.17
N GLU A 80 3.31 -11.52 1.30
CA GLU A 80 3.86 -10.93 2.52
C GLU A 80 2.92 -9.84 3.04
N VAL A 81 2.52 -9.93 4.32
CA VAL A 81 1.96 -8.79 5.05
C VAL A 81 3.10 -8.02 5.71
N VAL A 82 3.33 -6.78 5.28
CA VAL A 82 4.46 -5.96 5.73
C VAL A 82 3.98 -4.78 6.57
N CYS A 83 4.18 -4.87 7.88
CA CYS A 83 3.84 -3.81 8.84
C CYS A 83 4.93 -2.74 8.92
N SER A 84 4.54 -1.46 8.91
CA SER A 84 5.43 -0.33 9.17
C SER A 84 5.72 -0.22 10.66
N ARG A 85 6.99 -0.23 11.05
CA ARG A 85 7.38 0.06 12.45
C ARG A 85 6.85 1.41 12.91
N ARG A 86 6.99 2.46 12.07
CA ARG A 86 6.55 3.82 12.40
C ARG A 86 5.04 3.93 12.65
N ALA A 87 4.23 3.22 11.87
CA ALA A 87 2.79 3.27 12.07
C ALA A 87 2.39 2.58 13.37
N VAL A 88 3.03 1.45 13.69
CA VAL A 88 2.79 0.73 14.96
C VAL A 88 3.16 1.58 16.16
N ASP A 89 4.24 2.37 16.05
CA ASP A 89 4.69 3.22 17.15
C ASP A 89 3.82 4.50 17.28
N ALA A 90 3.08 4.88 16.23
CA ALA A 90 2.27 6.10 16.18
C ALA A 90 0.77 5.86 16.41
N TYR A 91 0.24 4.72 15.96
CA TYR A 91 -1.18 4.38 16.06
C TYR A 91 -1.53 3.81 17.42
N ASP A 92 -2.74 4.12 17.86
CA ASP A 92 -3.36 3.38 18.94
C ASP A 92 -3.77 1.96 18.51
N GLU A 93 -4.25 1.18 19.48
CA GLU A 93 -4.65 -0.19 19.21
C GLU A 93 -5.84 -0.29 18.24
N ALA A 94 -6.80 0.64 18.31
CA ALA A 94 -7.99 0.63 17.47
C ALA A 94 -7.65 0.96 16.01
N GLU A 95 -6.83 1.98 15.78
CA GLU A 95 -6.28 2.35 14.47
C GLU A 95 -5.44 1.21 13.87
N TRP A 96 -4.63 0.56 14.70
CA TRP A 96 -3.84 -0.58 14.24
C TRP A 96 -4.72 -1.78 13.87
N ARG A 97 -5.79 -2.06 14.64
CA ARG A 97 -6.76 -3.11 14.30
C ARG A 97 -7.48 -2.81 12.98
N ARG A 98 -7.94 -1.57 12.75
CA ARG A 98 -8.49 -1.13 11.44
C ARG A 98 -7.50 -1.34 10.30
N THR A 99 -6.23 -1.02 10.53
CA THR A 99 -5.15 -1.26 9.55
C THR A 99 -4.98 -2.75 9.24
N ILE A 100 -5.00 -3.63 10.23
CA ILE A 100 -4.90 -5.08 9.97
C ILE A 100 -6.12 -5.58 9.18
N ARG A 101 -7.33 -5.12 9.51
CA ARG A 101 -8.53 -5.47 8.73
C ARG A 101 -8.42 -5.01 7.28
N HIS A 102 -7.90 -3.81 7.02
CA HIS A 102 -7.60 -3.34 5.66
C HIS A 102 -6.67 -4.30 4.89
N GLU A 103 -5.58 -4.75 5.51
CA GLU A 103 -4.67 -5.70 4.86
C GLU A 103 -5.29 -7.08 4.66
N LEU A 104 -6.18 -7.53 5.55
CA LEU A 104 -6.91 -8.78 5.37
C LEU A 104 -7.85 -8.74 4.16
N ILE A 105 -8.43 -7.57 3.84
CA ILE A 105 -9.22 -7.39 2.60
C ILE A 105 -8.33 -7.63 1.38
N HIS A 106 -7.11 -7.09 1.36
CA HIS A 106 -6.16 -7.33 0.28
C HIS A 106 -5.70 -8.79 0.21
N LEU A 107 -5.52 -9.44 1.36
CA LEU A 107 -5.19 -10.86 1.38
C LEU A 107 -6.33 -11.71 0.80
N GLU A 108 -7.57 -11.43 1.19
CA GLU A 108 -8.78 -12.09 0.66
C GLU A 108 -8.89 -11.87 -0.86
N GLN A 109 -8.72 -10.63 -1.34
CA GLN A 109 -8.70 -10.34 -2.78
C GLN A 109 -7.62 -11.13 -3.50
N PHE A 110 -6.39 -11.13 -2.98
CA PHE A 110 -5.29 -11.84 -3.63
C PHE A 110 -5.59 -13.32 -3.71
N GLN A 111 -6.02 -13.95 -2.61
CA GLN A 111 -6.31 -15.39 -2.58
C GLN A 111 -7.50 -15.78 -3.47
N ARG A 112 -8.46 -14.87 -3.67
CA ARG A 112 -9.65 -15.14 -4.48
C ARG A 112 -9.48 -14.78 -5.96
N PHE A 113 -8.77 -13.71 -6.27
CA PHE A 113 -8.72 -13.09 -7.60
C PHE A 113 -7.31 -13.05 -8.20
N GLY A 114 -6.27 -13.41 -7.44
CA GLY A 114 -4.86 -13.34 -7.89
C GLY A 114 -4.27 -11.93 -7.92
N THR A 115 -5.04 -10.91 -7.54
CA THR A 115 -4.62 -9.51 -7.55
C THR A 115 -5.38 -8.69 -6.49
N THR A 116 -4.99 -7.44 -6.29
CA THR A 116 -5.58 -6.55 -5.27
C THR A 116 -5.86 -5.16 -5.83
N GLY A 117 -6.81 -4.45 -5.20
CA GLY A 117 -7.12 -3.06 -5.56
C GLY A 117 -8.23 -2.48 -4.71
N HIS A 118 -8.38 -1.14 -4.72
CA HIS A 118 -9.35 -0.40 -3.90
C HIS A 118 -10.67 -0.07 -4.64
N GLY A 119 -11.09 -0.95 -5.55
CA GLY A 119 -12.33 -0.81 -6.33
C GLY A 119 -13.61 -1.02 -5.50
N ALA A 120 -14.75 -1.20 -6.16
CA ALA A 120 -16.06 -1.38 -5.52
C ALA A 120 -16.05 -2.52 -4.48
N TRP A 121 -15.53 -3.69 -4.87
CA TRP A 121 -15.39 -4.85 -3.97
C TRP A 121 -14.65 -4.52 -2.68
N PHE A 122 -13.55 -3.76 -2.77
CA PHE A 122 -12.78 -3.37 -1.59
C PHE A 122 -13.59 -2.45 -0.68
N ARG A 123 -14.28 -1.47 -1.24
CA ARG A 123 -15.06 -0.49 -0.46
C ARG A 123 -16.19 -1.16 0.31
N GLU A 124 -16.94 -2.04 -0.37
CA GLU A 124 -18.00 -2.83 0.24
C GLU A 124 -17.45 -3.73 1.36
N ARG A 125 -16.33 -4.42 1.11
CA ARG A 125 -15.70 -5.27 2.13
C ARG A 125 -15.15 -4.44 3.30
N ALA A 126 -14.61 -3.25 3.05
CA ALA A 126 -14.08 -2.36 4.07
C ALA A 126 -15.18 -1.84 5.01
N GLU A 127 -16.33 -1.47 4.45
CA GLU A 127 -17.51 -1.08 5.24
C GLU A 127 -18.01 -2.26 6.10
N ALA A 128 -18.12 -3.45 5.52
CA ALA A 128 -18.59 -4.65 6.21
C ALA A 128 -17.70 -5.08 7.40
N VAL A 129 -16.41 -4.74 7.37
CA VAL A 129 -15.44 -5.15 8.40
C VAL A 129 -14.91 -3.97 9.22
N ASP A 130 -15.56 -2.80 9.15
CA ASP A 130 -15.10 -1.57 9.81
C ASP A 130 -13.60 -1.30 9.57
N ALA A 131 -13.17 -1.31 8.31
CA ALA A 131 -11.79 -0.99 7.92
C ALA A 131 -11.75 0.35 7.20
N ASP A 132 -10.66 1.09 7.41
CA ASP A 132 -10.47 2.35 6.69
C ASP A 132 -10.20 2.07 5.20
N HIS A 133 -10.94 2.73 4.29
CA HIS A 133 -10.68 2.63 2.84
C HIS A 133 -9.37 3.33 2.42
N ARG A 134 -8.90 4.27 3.24
CA ARG A 134 -7.63 4.99 3.07
C ARG A 134 -6.81 4.87 4.35
N CYS A 135 -5.53 4.57 4.21
CA CYS A 135 -4.61 4.59 5.35
C CYS A 135 -4.58 6.00 5.97
N PRO A 136 -4.86 6.16 7.27
CA PRO A 136 -4.66 7.42 7.97
C PRO A 136 -3.19 7.90 7.86
N ALA A 137 -2.96 9.19 8.02
CA ALA A 137 -1.62 9.75 8.01
C ALA A 137 -0.95 9.55 9.38
N PHE A 138 0.22 8.89 9.41
CA PHE A 138 1.00 8.65 10.64
C PHE A 138 2.42 9.21 10.58
N HIS A 139 2.79 9.83 9.46
CA HIS A 139 4.12 10.34 9.21
C HIS A 139 4.11 11.34 8.05
N ARG A 140 4.84 12.44 8.19
CA ARG A 140 5.21 13.32 7.07
C ARG A 140 6.47 12.80 6.38
N GLY A 141 6.42 12.60 5.07
CA GLY A 141 7.54 12.16 4.25
C GLY A 141 8.76 13.07 4.34
N ARG A 142 9.93 12.52 3.98
CA ARG A 142 11.21 13.25 3.96
C ARG A 142 11.18 14.44 3.01
N TYR A 143 10.60 14.25 1.84
CA TYR A 143 10.59 15.24 0.78
C TYR A 143 9.21 15.88 0.73
N LEU A 144 9.14 17.17 1.02
CA LEU A 144 7.91 17.94 0.93
C LEU A 144 7.88 18.64 -0.42
N LEU A 145 6.75 18.52 -1.11
CA LEU A 145 6.53 19.18 -2.38
C LEU A 145 5.64 20.38 -2.11
N ARG A 146 6.22 21.57 -2.23
CA ARG A 146 5.59 22.84 -1.94
C ARG A 146 5.20 23.57 -3.21
N CYS A 147 4.18 24.40 -3.11
CA CYS A 147 3.98 25.46 -4.09
C CYS A 147 5.10 26.49 -3.95
N ARG A 148 5.78 26.81 -5.06
CA ARG A 148 6.87 27.80 -5.06
C ARG A 148 6.42 29.20 -4.63
N ASP A 149 5.17 29.58 -4.90
CA ASP A 149 4.70 30.95 -4.66
C ASP A 149 4.17 31.15 -3.25
N CYS A 150 3.25 30.28 -2.78
CA CYS A 150 2.68 30.41 -1.43
C CYS A 150 3.42 29.60 -0.36
N GLY A 151 4.30 28.68 -0.74
CA GLY A 151 5.03 27.81 0.19
C GLY A 151 4.20 26.67 0.79
N ASP A 152 2.93 26.53 0.43
CA ASP A 152 2.07 25.47 0.98
C ASP A 152 2.57 24.07 0.61
N VAL A 153 2.54 23.15 1.58
CA VAL A 153 2.87 21.74 1.34
C VAL A 153 1.69 21.07 0.64
N LEU A 154 1.89 20.71 -0.63
CA LEU A 154 0.86 20.07 -1.45
C LEU A 154 0.80 18.56 -1.20
N PHE A 155 1.97 17.92 -1.07
CA PHE A 155 2.09 16.50 -0.75
C PHE A 155 3.52 16.13 -0.36
N ASP A 156 3.72 14.90 0.12
CA ASP A 156 5.00 14.41 0.61
C ASP A 156 5.46 13.10 -0.05
N ARG A 157 6.77 12.85 0.00
CA ARG A 157 7.40 11.60 -0.45
C ARG A 157 8.40 11.10 0.59
N CYS A 158 8.38 9.81 0.88
CA CYS A 158 9.35 9.20 1.81
C CYS A 158 10.74 8.97 1.20
N ARG A 159 10.84 8.97 -0.14
CA ARG A 159 12.07 8.72 -0.91
C ARG A 159 12.06 9.56 -2.18
N GLU A 160 13.22 9.75 -2.78
CA GLU A 160 13.34 10.26 -4.14
C GLU A 160 12.54 9.38 -5.12
N CYS A 161 11.81 10.05 -6.02
CA CYS A 161 11.05 9.43 -7.10
C CYS A 161 11.02 10.37 -8.30
N GLU A 162 10.28 10.02 -9.35
CA GLU A 162 10.09 10.91 -10.50
C GLU A 162 9.53 12.27 -10.08
N THR A 163 8.48 12.31 -9.27
CA THR A 163 7.90 13.60 -8.83
C THR A 163 8.88 14.48 -8.05
N THR A 164 9.74 13.92 -7.19
CA THR A 164 10.75 14.74 -6.48
C THR A 164 11.78 15.29 -7.46
N ARG A 165 12.25 14.46 -8.40
CA ARG A 165 13.19 14.88 -9.45
C ARG A 165 12.61 15.95 -10.37
N LEU A 166 11.31 15.86 -10.68
CA LEU A 166 10.63 16.89 -11.47
C LEU A 166 10.54 18.21 -10.71
N ALA A 167 10.33 18.18 -9.38
CA ALA A 167 10.24 19.38 -8.57
C ALA A 167 11.60 20.08 -8.33
N GLU A 168 12.71 19.37 -8.56
CA GLU A 168 14.07 19.95 -8.57
C GLU A 168 14.36 20.73 -9.87
N LEU A 169 13.56 20.54 -10.93
CA LEU A 169 13.77 21.23 -12.20
C LEU A 169 13.36 22.70 -12.12
N PRO A 170 13.95 23.58 -12.96
CA PRO A 170 13.46 24.95 -13.13
C PRO A 170 11.99 25.00 -13.58
N PRO A 171 11.22 26.04 -13.21
CA PRO A 171 9.80 26.17 -13.60
C PRO A 171 9.54 26.01 -15.10
N SER A 172 10.45 26.49 -15.95
CA SER A 172 10.36 26.38 -17.41
C SER A 172 10.41 24.93 -17.93
N GLU A 173 11.11 24.04 -17.23
CA GLU A 173 11.13 22.61 -17.55
C GLU A 173 9.96 21.87 -16.92
N GLN A 174 9.53 22.27 -15.71
CA GLN A 174 8.33 21.72 -15.07
C GLN A 174 7.09 21.96 -15.95
N ALA A 175 6.94 23.17 -16.51
CA ALA A 175 5.86 23.54 -17.42
C ALA A 175 5.68 22.61 -18.63
N ARG A 176 6.73 21.87 -19.02
CA ARG A 176 6.70 20.94 -20.16
C ARG A 176 6.30 19.52 -19.76
N ARG A 177 6.22 19.21 -18.46
CA ARG A 177 6.14 17.83 -17.95
C ARG A 177 5.06 17.62 -16.91
N VAL A 178 4.66 18.66 -16.20
CA VAL A 178 3.67 18.60 -15.13
C VAL A 178 2.74 19.80 -15.20
N GLU A 179 1.50 19.59 -14.74
CA GLU A 179 0.55 20.67 -14.54
C GLU A 179 0.99 21.57 -13.39
N SER A 180 0.64 22.85 -13.50
CA SER A 180 0.84 23.81 -12.44
C SER A 180 0.01 23.47 -11.20
N THR A 181 0.43 24.01 -10.06
CA THR A 181 -0.25 23.84 -8.78
C THR A 181 -1.63 24.49 -8.82
N ALA A 182 -2.64 23.81 -8.28
CA ALA A 182 -4.01 24.32 -8.26
C ALA A 182 -4.20 25.59 -7.42
N CYS A 183 -3.34 25.82 -6.42
CA CYS A 183 -3.46 26.94 -5.49
C CYS A 183 -3.09 28.30 -6.12
N CYS A 184 -1.94 28.39 -6.80
CA CYS A 184 -1.41 29.67 -7.30
C CYS A 184 -1.11 29.65 -8.81
N GLY A 185 -1.27 28.50 -9.49
CA GLY A 185 -0.78 28.34 -10.87
C GLY A 185 0.76 28.30 -10.98
N ALA A 186 1.46 28.26 -9.84
CA ALA A 186 2.90 28.13 -9.76
C ALA A 186 3.37 26.69 -10.02
N TYR A 187 4.67 26.44 -9.92
CA TYR A 187 5.26 25.10 -10.04
C TYR A 187 5.82 24.60 -8.69
N TYR A 188 6.28 23.36 -8.68
CA TYR A 188 6.69 22.69 -7.45
C TYR A 188 8.08 23.15 -7.00
N GLU A 189 8.27 23.20 -5.69
CA GLU A 189 9.55 23.30 -5.02
C GLU A 189 9.74 22.09 -4.10
N LEU A 190 10.93 21.50 -4.14
CA LEU A 190 11.29 20.37 -3.29
C LEU A 190 11.99 20.87 -2.02
N GLU A 191 11.45 20.53 -0.87
CA GLU A 191 12.15 20.62 0.41
C GLU A 191 12.57 19.20 0.85
N ASP A 192 13.86 19.00 1.10
CA ASP A 192 14.36 17.83 1.83
C ASP A 192 14.47 18.18 3.32
N THR A 193 13.61 17.59 4.15
CA THR A 193 13.55 17.81 5.60
C THR A 193 14.82 17.42 6.37
N ARG A 194 15.82 16.81 5.72
CA ARG A 194 17.15 16.58 6.33
C ARG A 194 18.14 17.73 6.11
N SER A 195 17.86 18.60 5.15
CA SER A 195 18.75 19.68 4.72
C SER A 195 18.41 21.01 5.40
N GLY A 196 17.44 21.02 6.31
CA GLY A 196 17.02 22.16 7.12
C GLY A 196 17.32 21.97 8.60
#